data_AF-A0A1M5J8F5-F1
#
_entry.id   AF-A0A1M5J8F5-F1
#
_cell.length_a   1.000
_cell.length_b   1.000
_cell.length_c   1.000
_cell.angle_alpha   90.00
_cell.angle_beta   90.00
_cell.angle_gamma   90.00
#
_symmetry.space_group_name_H-M   'P 1'
#
loop_
_entity.id
_entity.type
_entity.pdbx_description
1 polymer ?
#
loop_
_entity_poly.entity_id
_entity_poly.type
_entity_poly.pdbx_seq_one_letter_code
_entity_poly.pdbx_strand_id
1 'polypeptide(L)' 'MDRFFTLKRLGLSMVRNAVEGDYADGTGTKVETTALTVPAGNFKWQMPISQFAIDLNSNLQQNPGY' A
#
# COMPACT_ATOMS: atom_id res chain seq x y z
N MET A 1 7.54 14.29 -1.59
CA MET A 1 6.72 13.20 -2.16
C MET A 1 7.64 12.27 -2.95
N ASP A 2 8.17 11.22 -2.31
CA ASP A 2 9.08 10.22 -2.94
C ASP A 2 9.10 8.91 -2.13
N ARG A 3 8.93 9.00 -0.80
CA ARG A 3 9.14 7.90 0.16
C ARG A 3 8.55 6.54 -0.23
N PHE A 4 7.33 6.50 -0.76
CA PHE A 4 6.70 5.25 -1.21
C PHE A 4 7.49 4.61 -2.35
N PHE A 5 7.84 5.39 -3.38
CA PHE A 5 8.61 4.92 -4.52
C PHE A 5 10.06 4.61 -4.14
N THR A 6 10.67 5.37 -3.21
CA THR A 6 12.01 5.06 -2.68
C THR A 6 12.04 3.67 -2.06
N LEU A 7 11.07 3.35 -1.18
CA LEU A 7 11.00 2.05 -0.51
C LEU A 7 10.84 0.92 -1.52
N LYS A 8 9.91 1.08 -2.47
CA LYS A 8 9.68 0.10 -3.54
C LYS A 8 10.93 -0.13 -4.38
N ARG A 9 11.59 0.95 -4.84
CA ARG A 9 12.79 0.86 -5.69
C ARG A 9 13.99 0.23 -4.97
N LEU A 10 14.09 0.41 -3.66
CA LEU A 10 15.15 -0.17 -2.84
C LEU A 10 14.80 -1.57 -2.30
N GLY A 11 13.61 -2.11 -2.57
CA GLY A 11 13.18 -3.40 -2.04
C GLY A 11 13.07 -3.41 -0.51
N LEU A 12 12.64 -2.30 0.08
CA LEU A 12 12.50 -2.15 1.53
C LEU A 12 11.03 -2.26 1.96
N SER A 13 10.80 -2.87 3.12
CA SER A 13 9.49 -2.93 3.75
C SER A 13 9.07 -1.56 4.28
N MET A 14 7.77 -1.25 4.20
CA MET A 14 7.19 -0.11 4.93
C MET A 14 6.78 -0.57 6.32
N VAL A 15 7.21 0.14 7.35
CA VAL A 15 6.86 -0.10 8.76
C VAL A 15 6.35 1.21 9.36
N ARG A 16 5.20 1.17 10.02
CA ARG A 16 4.51 2.33 10.61
C ARG A 16 4.35 2.16 12.12
N ASN A 17 4.18 3.27 12.83
CA ASN A 17 3.92 3.27 14.26
C ASN A 17 2.53 2.63 14.53
N ALA A 18 2.46 1.72 15.51
CA ALA A 18 1.24 1.03 15.90
C ALA A 18 0.39 1.79 16.95
N VAL A 19 0.97 2.82 17.57
CA VAL A 19 0.45 3.45 18.78
C VAL A 19 0.11 4.92 18.56
N GLU A 20 0.97 5.66 17.84
CA GLU A 20 0.80 7.09 17.55
C GLU A 20 -0.17 7.32 16.38
N GLY A 21 -1.00 8.36 16.52
CA GLY A 21 -1.89 8.86 15.47
C GLY A 21 -1.21 9.90 14.58
N ASP A 22 -1.97 10.49 13.66
CA ASP A 22 -1.49 11.38 12.61
C ASP A 22 -1.20 12.82 13.07
N TYR A 23 -1.68 13.21 14.25
CA TYR A 23 -1.39 14.53 14.80
C TYR A 23 0.03 14.60 15.38
N ALA A 24 0.60 15.80 15.40
CA ALA A 24 1.98 16.02 15.84
C ALA A 24 2.22 15.69 17.33
N ASP A 25 1.16 15.64 18.13
CA ASP A 25 1.17 15.22 19.54
C ASP A 25 0.99 13.70 19.73
N GLY A 26 0.93 12.93 18.63
CA GLY A 26 0.72 11.49 18.63
C GLY A 26 -0.73 11.06 18.84
N THR A 27 -1.68 11.99 18.91
CA THR A 27 -3.12 11.69 18.93
C THR A 27 -3.69 11.62 17.49
N GLY A 28 -5.00 11.43 17.36
CA GLY A 28 -5.67 11.32 16.04
C GLY A 28 -5.94 9.87 15.61
N THR A 29 -6.04 9.65 14.30
CA THR A 29 -6.36 8.35 13.71
C THR A 29 -5.10 7.51 13.59
N LYS A 30 -5.10 6.36 14.27
CA LYS A 30 -4.01 5.40 14.19
C LYS A 30 -4.04 4.65 12.86
N VAL A 31 -2.88 4.17 12.45
CA VAL A 31 -2.77 3.30 11.28
C VAL A 31 -3.49 1.97 11.55
N GLU A 32 -4.30 1.53 10.60
CA GLU A 32 -4.96 0.23 10.65
C GLU A 32 -3.95 -0.90 10.89
N THR A 33 -4.31 -1.85 11.75
CA THR A 33 -3.39 -2.93 12.18
C THR A 33 -2.95 -3.79 10.99
N THR A 34 -3.81 -3.95 9.98
CA THR A 34 -3.53 -4.67 8.73
C THR A 34 -2.58 -3.94 7.79
N ALA A 35 -2.24 -2.68 8.08
CA ALA A 35 -1.44 -1.80 7.25
C ALA A 35 -0.14 -1.35 7.93
N LEU A 36 0.14 -1.77 9.17
CA LEU A 36 1.35 -1.38 9.91
C LEU A 36 2.63 -1.76 9.18
N THR A 37 2.66 -2.96 8.62
CA THR A 37 3.78 -3.47 7.85
C THR A 37 3.33 -3.87 6.45
N VAL A 38 4.01 -3.35 5.43
CA VAL A 38 3.90 -3.83 4.05
C VAL A 38 5.27 -4.38 3.65
N PRO A 39 5.42 -5.72 3.59
CA PRO A 39 6.68 -6.36 3.19
C PRO A 39 7.13 -5.91 1.80
N ALA A 40 8.44 -5.83 1.56
CA ALA A 40 9.02 -5.39 0.29
C ALA A 40 8.47 -6.12 -0.96
N GLY A 41 8.16 -7.42 -0.86
CA GLY A 41 7.61 -8.24 -1.95
C GLY A 41 6.08 -8.28 -2.03
N ASN A 42 5.37 -7.46 -1.26
CA ASN A 42 3.91 -7.52 -1.20
C ASN A 42 3.24 -6.97 -2.47
N PHE A 43 2.21 -7.64 -2.98
CA PHE A 43 1.50 -7.21 -4.19
C PHE A 43 0.86 -5.82 -4.06
N LYS A 44 0.59 -5.34 -2.84
CA LYS A 44 0.03 -4.00 -2.56
C LYS A 44 0.96 -2.84 -2.87
N TRP A 45 2.22 -3.10 -3.26
CA TRP A 45 3.09 -2.08 -3.86
C TRP A 45 2.64 -1.65 -5.27
N GLN A 46 1.71 -2.39 -5.86
CA GLN A 46 1.06 -2.07 -7.13
C GLN A 46 -0.43 -1.90 -6.89
N MET A 47 -1.03 -0.80 -7.33
CA MET A 47 -2.48 -0.63 -7.22
C MET A 47 -3.21 -1.64 -8.12
N PRO A 48 -4.42 -2.09 -7.75
CA PRO A 48 -5.22 -2.95 -8.63
C PRO A 48 -5.55 -2.23 -9.93
N ILE A 49 -5.68 -3.00 -11.00
CA ILE A 49 -6.32 -2.51 -12.21
C ILE A 49 -7.79 -2.23 -11.89
N SER A 50 -8.30 -1.09 -12.36
CA SER A 50 -9.69 -0.67 -12.11
C SER A 50 -10.68 -1.72 -12.60
N GLN A 51 -11.69 -2.04 -11.78
CA GLN A 51 -12.74 -3.00 -12.13
C GLN A 51 -13.43 -2.60 -13.44
N PHE A 52 -13.75 -1.31 -13.61
CA PHE A 52 -14.36 -0.79 -14.84
C PHE A 52 -13.53 -1.10 -16.10
N ALA A 53 -12.20 -1.03 -16.01
CA ALA A 53 -11.33 -1.34 -17.14
C ALA A 53 -11.35 -2.84 -17.46
N ILE A 54 -11.37 -3.69 -16.43
CA ILE A 54 -11.47 -5.16 -16.56
C ILE A 54 -12.84 -5.54 -17.16
N ASP A 55 -13.92 -4.90 -16.70
CA ASP A 55 -15.28 -5.15 -17.21
C ASP A 55 -15.42 -4.79 -18.69
N LEU A 56 -14.74 -3.72 -19.15
CA LEU A 56 -14.75 -3.30 -20.55
C LEU A 56 -13.83 -4.13 -21.45
N ASN A 57 -12.75 -4.70 -20.91
CA ASN A 57 -11.79 -5.49 -21.67
C ASN A 57 -11.45 -6.78 -20.93
N SER A 58 -12.14 -7.86 -21.30
CA SER A 58 -11.97 -9.20 -20.72
C SER A 58 -10.60 -9.83 -20.94
N ASN A 59 -9.75 -9.24 -21.80
CA ASN A 59 -8.36 -9.67 -21.96
C ASN A 59 -7.44 -9.07 -20.88
N LEU A 60 -7.88 -8.06 -20.12
CA LEU A 60 -7.10 -7.52 -19.00
C LEU A 60 -7.14 -8.49 -17.82
N GLN A 61 -5.97 -9.00 -17.44
CA GLN A 61 -5.80 -9.79 -16.24
C GLN A 61 -5.40 -8.90 -15.07
N GLN A 62 -6.00 -9.12 -13.90
CA GLN A 62 -5.66 -8.41 -12.68
C GLN A 62 -4.20 -8.68 -12.25
N ASN A 63 -3.61 -7.73 -11.53
CA ASN A 63 -2.32 -7.92 -10.88
C ASN A 63 -2.38 -9.11 -9.90
N PRO A 64 -1.38 -9.99 -9.89
CA PRO A 64 -1.38 -11.16 -9.00
C PRO A 64 -1.63 -10.80 -7.53
N GLY A 65 -2.62 -11.44 -6.91
CA GLY A 65 -2.95 -11.28 -5.50
C GLY A 65 -4.11 -10.31 -5.19
N TYR A 66 -4.59 -9.56 -6.18
CA TYR A 66 -5.84 -8.78 -6.09
C TYR A 66 -7.05 -9.54 -6.61
#